data_AF-A0A067NIF2-F1
#
_entry.id   AF-A0A067NIF2-F1
#
_cell.length_a   1.000
_cell.length_b   1.000
_cell.length_c   1.000
_cell.angle_alpha   90.00
_cell.angle_beta   90.00
_cell.angle_gamma   90.00
#
_symmetry.space_group_name_H-M   'P 1'
#
loop_
_entity.id
_entity.type
_entity.pdbx_description
1 polymer ?
#
loop_
_entity_poly.entity_id
_entity_poly.type
_entity_poly.pdbx_seq_one_letter_code
_entity_poly.pdbx_strand_id
1 'polypeptide(L)'
;EGKIRLAHKALNDHVVRTALEVSTMHRKPVQFHTGLGDNDITLVNASPSKLQPIIKAFPDATFVLLHSAYPFTREAGYLTAVYSNVFLDFGEVFPFVSGHGQRAIIQQVLELCPTNKILWSKSFYLGTIQARQALYEALADVVRHKEITEAQAAQIVRNALFYNANRVYALGLEPGISA
;
A
#
# COMPACT_ATOMS: atom_id res chain seq x y z
N GLU A 1 -31.65 -7.24 11.55
CA GLU A 1 -30.87 -7.14 12.81
C GLU A 1 -30.33 -8.52 13.13
N GLY A 2 -29.02 -8.68 13.37
CA GLY A 2 -28.41 -10.02 13.54
C GLY A 2 -26.98 -10.20 13.03
N LYS A 3 -26.17 -9.14 12.93
CA LYS A 3 -24.73 -9.31 12.62
C LYS A 3 -23.97 -9.56 13.92
N ILE A 4 -23.59 -10.80 14.18
CA ILE A 4 -22.60 -11.14 15.22
C ILE A 4 -21.24 -10.63 14.73
N ARG A 5 -20.65 -9.68 15.47
CA ARG A 5 -19.27 -9.25 15.24
C ARG A 5 -18.34 -10.00 16.18
N LEU A 6 -17.47 -10.84 15.62
CA LEU A 6 -16.36 -11.43 16.36
C LEU A 6 -15.29 -10.34 16.56
N ALA A 7 -15.32 -9.68 17.73
CA ALA A 7 -14.44 -8.55 18.06
C ALA A 7 -13.55 -8.82 19.30
N HIS A 8 -13.50 -10.06 19.78
CA HIS A 8 -12.69 -10.38 20.95
C HIS A 8 -11.19 -10.38 20.59
N LYS A 9 -10.40 -9.57 21.30
CA LYS A 9 -8.99 -9.35 20.98
C LYS A 9 -8.18 -10.64 20.82
N ALA A 10 -8.28 -11.57 21.78
CA ALA A 10 -7.51 -12.82 21.72
C ALA A 10 -7.90 -13.70 20.52
N LEU A 11 -9.17 -13.67 20.13
CA LEU A 11 -9.65 -14.40 18.95
C LEU A 11 -9.10 -13.77 17.67
N ASN A 12 -9.19 -12.44 17.55
CA ASN A 12 -8.68 -11.72 16.39
C ASN A 12 -7.16 -11.88 16.26
N ASP A 13 -6.41 -11.77 17.37
CA ASP A 13 -4.97 -12.00 17.39
C ASP A 13 -4.62 -13.42 16.94
N HIS A 14 -5.37 -14.43 17.38
CA HIS A 14 -5.17 -15.82 16.97
C HIS A 14 -5.43 -15.98 15.46
N VAL A 15 -6.57 -15.46 14.96
CA VAL A 15 -6.91 -15.53 13.53
C VAL A 15 -5.83 -14.87 12.67
N VAL A 16 -5.35 -13.68 13.05
CA VAL A 16 -4.30 -12.98 12.29
C VAL A 16 -2.99 -13.78 12.29
N ARG A 17 -2.58 -14.34 13.43
CA ARG A 17 -1.37 -15.18 13.51
C ARG A 17 -1.49 -16.42 12.63
N THR A 18 -2.58 -17.16 12.75
CA THR A 18 -2.84 -18.34 11.93
C THR A 18 -2.87 -18.00 10.44
N ALA A 19 -3.48 -16.87 10.06
CA ALA A 19 -3.49 -16.40 8.68
C ALA A 19 -2.07 -16.11 8.17
N LEU A 20 -1.20 -15.49 8.97
CA LEU A 20 0.20 -15.23 8.61
C LEU A 20 1.04 -16.51 8.50
N GLU A 21 0.81 -17.49 9.38
CA GLU A 21 1.46 -18.81 9.30
C GLU A 21 1.10 -19.49 7.97
N VAL A 22 -0.20 -19.57 7.66
CA VAL A 22 -0.70 -20.17 6.42
C VAL A 22 -0.22 -19.39 5.19
N SER A 23 -0.27 -18.06 5.23
CA SER A 23 0.16 -17.23 4.11
C SER A 23 1.66 -17.41 3.82
N THR A 24 2.48 -17.54 4.85
CA THR A 24 3.92 -17.80 4.72
C THR A 24 4.16 -19.15 4.05
N MET A 25 3.48 -20.22 4.50
CA MET A 25 3.58 -21.55 3.89
C MET A 25 3.23 -21.56 2.40
N HIS A 26 2.24 -20.74 2.00
CA HIS A 26 1.77 -20.67 0.61
C HIS A 26 2.34 -19.49 -0.19
N ARG A 27 3.29 -18.73 0.38
CA ARG A 27 3.88 -17.51 -0.23
C ARG A 27 2.81 -16.53 -0.72
N LYS A 28 1.78 -16.29 0.09
CA LYS A 28 0.71 -15.34 -0.21
C LYS A 28 0.89 -14.06 0.61
N PRO A 29 0.88 -12.87 -0.03
CA PRO A 29 0.80 -11.61 0.69
C PRO A 29 -0.49 -11.51 1.50
N VAL A 30 -0.41 -10.95 2.70
CA VAL A 30 -1.57 -10.61 3.52
C VAL A 30 -1.75 -9.10 3.49
N GLN A 31 -2.95 -8.69 3.07
CA GLN A 31 -3.33 -7.29 3.02
C GLN A 31 -3.92 -6.87 4.36
N PHE A 32 -3.41 -5.76 4.90
CA PHE A 32 -3.91 -5.15 6.12
C PHE A 32 -4.56 -3.81 5.79
N HIS A 33 -5.84 -3.70 6.10
CA HIS A 33 -6.55 -2.42 6.08
C HIS A 33 -6.14 -1.64 7.33
N THR A 34 -5.52 -0.49 7.11
CA THR A 34 -5.05 0.44 8.17
C THR A 34 -5.49 1.84 7.79
N GLY A 35 -5.88 2.66 8.76
CA GLY A 35 -6.42 4.00 8.50
C GLY A 35 -7.82 3.96 7.90
N LEU A 36 -7.96 4.39 6.64
CA LEU A 36 -9.22 4.56 5.92
C LEU A 36 -10.05 3.28 5.95
N GLY A 37 -11.33 3.40 6.31
CA GLY A 37 -12.27 2.29 6.44
C GLY A 37 -13.66 2.76 6.84
N ASP A 38 -14.51 1.81 7.22
CA ASP A 38 -15.93 2.04 7.52
C ASP A 38 -16.18 2.74 8.86
N ASN A 39 -17.42 3.16 9.11
CA ASN A 39 -17.83 3.92 10.30
C ASN A 39 -17.69 3.18 11.64
N ASP A 40 -17.36 1.90 11.61
CA ASP A 40 -17.21 1.02 12.77
C ASP A 40 -15.75 0.85 13.21
N ILE A 41 -14.80 1.51 12.52
CA ILE A 41 -13.39 1.53 12.92
C ILE A 41 -13.17 2.47 14.10
N THR A 42 -12.20 2.13 14.94
CA THR A 42 -11.61 3.06 15.90
C THR A 42 -10.32 3.60 15.31
N LEU A 43 -10.32 4.83 14.78
CA LEU A 43 -9.20 5.38 14.01
C LEU A 43 -7.86 5.33 14.76
N VAL A 44 -7.84 5.58 16.07
CA VAL A 44 -6.61 5.51 16.89
C VAL A 44 -5.98 4.11 16.95
N ASN A 45 -6.78 3.08 16.70
CA ASN A 45 -6.34 1.67 16.63
C ASN A 45 -6.01 1.24 15.20
N ALA A 46 -6.30 2.07 14.20
CA ALA A 46 -6.10 1.77 12.79
C ALA A 46 -4.72 2.19 12.25
N SER A 47 -3.88 2.81 13.08
CA SER A 47 -2.51 3.17 12.71
C SER A 47 -1.68 1.93 12.34
N PRO A 48 -0.98 1.92 11.19
CA PRO A 48 -0.17 0.79 10.77
C PRO A 48 1.03 0.57 11.71
N SER A 49 1.47 1.59 12.47
CA SER A 49 2.57 1.46 13.45
C SER A 49 2.29 0.39 14.51
N LYS A 50 1.01 0.11 14.80
CA LYS A 50 0.58 -0.96 15.72
C LYS A 50 0.92 -2.36 15.23
N LEU A 51 1.20 -2.54 13.94
CA LEU A 51 1.59 -3.83 13.36
C LEU A 51 3.07 -4.16 13.57
N GLN A 52 3.90 -3.23 14.06
CA GLN A 52 5.34 -3.49 14.22
C GLN A 52 5.68 -4.77 15.01
N PRO A 53 5.03 -5.09 16.14
CA PRO A 53 5.34 -6.32 16.87
C PRO A 53 5.08 -7.58 16.04
N ILE A 54 4.01 -7.61 15.25
CA ILE A 54 3.66 -8.78 14.45
C ILE A 54 4.49 -8.86 13.16
N ILE A 55 4.82 -7.72 12.54
CA ILE A 55 5.76 -7.65 11.41
C ILE A 55 7.11 -8.25 11.81
N LYS A 56 7.62 -7.90 13.01
CA LYS A 56 8.87 -8.47 13.55
C LYS A 56 8.77 -9.96 13.85
N ALA A 57 7.61 -10.43 14.30
CA ALA A 57 7.40 -11.82 14.66
C ALA A 57 7.26 -12.75 13.44
N PHE A 58 6.89 -12.22 12.28
CA PHE A 58 6.69 -12.96 11.03
C PHE A 58 7.54 -12.39 9.89
N PRO A 59 8.88 -12.48 9.98
CA PRO A 59 9.77 -11.86 8.99
C PRO A 59 9.61 -12.45 7.57
N ASP A 60 9.16 -13.71 7.47
CA ASP A 60 8.95 -14.39 6.19
C ASP A 60 7.56 -14.16 5.58
N ALA A 61 6.62 -13.56 6.33
CA ALA A 61 5.31 -13.20 5.82
C ALA A 61 5.37 -11.86 5.09
N THR A 62 4.69 -11.74 3.95
CA THR A 62 4.57 -10.48 3.21
C THR A 62 3.36 -9.68 3.69
N PHE A 63 3.61 -8.49 4.23
CA PHE A 63 2.58 -7.54 4.67
C PHE A 63 2.35 -6.49 3.58
N VAL A 64 1.09 -6.28 3.19
CA VAL A 64 0.70 -5.19 2.29
C VAL A 64 -0.22 -4.25 3.06
N LEU A 65 0.27 -3.04 3.36
CA LEU A 65 -0.51 -1.99 3.98
C LEU A 65 -1.35 -1.31 2.91
N LEU A 66 -2.67 -1.35 3.07
CA LEU A 66 -3.60 -0.82 2.07
C LEU A 66 -3.86 0.68 2.26
N HIS A 67 -4.31 1.30 1.18
CA HIS A 67 -4.97 2.62 1.16
C HIS A 67 -4.08 3.75 1.65
N SER A 68 -2.79 3.64 1.37
CA SER A 68 -1.73 4.52 1.90
C SER A 68 -1.75 4.61 3.43
N ALA A 69 -2.41 3.68 4.12
CA ALA A 69 -2.77 3.79 5.53
C ALA A 69 -3.43 5.13 5.92
N TYR A 70 -4.10 5.84 5.01
CA TYR A 70 -4.55 7.22 5.24
C TYR A 70 -5.37 7.35 6.54
N PRO A 71 -5.10 8.30 7.45
CA PRO A 71 -4.19 9.45 7.31
C PRO A 71 -2.73 9.20 7.74
N PHE A 72 -2.34 7.96 7.98
CA PHE A 72 -1.04 7.54 8.53
C PHE A 72 0.03 7.22 7.47
N THR A 73 -0.04 7.81 6.27
CA THR A 73 0.85 7.48 5.14
C THR A 73 2.33 7.50 5.49
N ARG A 74 2.79 8.47 6.28
CA ARG A 74 4.19 8.55 6.72
C ARG A 74 4.60 7.40 7.62
N GLU A 75 3.71 6.95 8.50
CA GLU A 75 3.97 5.77 9.34
C GLU A 75 4.12 4.53 8.46
N ALA A 76 3.23 4.35 7.46
CA ALA A 76 3.34 3.26 6.51
C ALA A 76 4.64 3.31 5.71
N GLY A 77 5.05 4.50 5.23
CA GLY A 77 6.33 4.72 4.57
C GLY A 77 7.54 4.36 5.46
N TYR A 78 7.50 4.68 6.75
CA TYR A 78 8.54 4.26 7.69
C TYR A 78 8.61 2.73 7.79
N LEU A 79 7.47 2.06 7.92
CA LEU A 79 7.45 0.60 8.01
C LEU A 79 7.99 -0.07 6.75
N THR A 80 7.68 0.45 5.55
CA THR A 80 8.23 -0.10 4.30
C THR A 80 9.73 0.14 4.16
N ALA A 81 10.25 1.25 4.71
CA ALA A 81 11.67 1.55 4.70
C ALA A 81 12.47 0.61 5.64
N VAL A 82 11.95 0.32 6.83
CA VAL A 82 12.69 -0.43 7.86
C VAL A 82 12.45 -1.95 7.84
N TYR A 83 11.33 -2.43 7.29
CA TYR A 83 11.02 -3.86 7.21
C TYR A 83 11.02 -4.34 5.75
N SER A 84 11.84 -5.36 5.45
CA SER A 84 11.98 -5.93 4.10
C SER A 84 10.68 -6.52 3.56
N ASN A 85 9.84 -7.02 4.45
CA ASN A 85 8.61 -7.76 4.17
C ASN A 85 7.33 -6.91 4.18
N VAL A 86 7.44 -5.57 4.25
CA VAL A 86 6.29 -4.65 4.24
C VAL A 86 6.24 -3.86 2.93
N PHE A 87 5.05 -3.82 2.32
CA PHE A 87 4.73 -3.12 1.08
C PHE A 87 3.57 -2.15 1.31
N LEU A 88 3.44 -1.13 0.46
CA LEU A 88 2.41 -0.09 0.58
C LEU A 88 1.61 0.02 -0.71
N ASP A 89 0.30 -0.18 -0.61
CA ASP A 89 -0.65 0.05 -1.69
C ASP A 89 -1.36 1.38 -1.50
N PHE A 90 -1.51 2.16 -2.58
CA PHE A 90 -2.16 3.48 -2.54
C PHE A 90 -3.52 3.52 -3.27
N GLY A 91 -4.10 2.38 -3.64
CA GLY A 91 -5.29 2.25 -4.48
C GLY A 91 -6.50 3.07 -4.04
N GLU A 92 -7.06 2.76 -2.87
CA GLU A 92 -8.39 3.25 -2.47
C GLU A 92 -8.43 4.72 -2.08
N VAL A 93 -7.30 5.43 -1.93
CA VAL A 93 -7.37 6.89 -1.73
C VAL A 93 -7.92 7.61 -2.97
N PHE A 94 -7.98 6.92 -4.11
CA PHE A 94 -8.58 7.37 -5.36
C PHE A 94 -9.93 6.66 -5.61
N PRO A 95 -11.08 7.37 -5.73
CA PRO A 95 -11.25 8.83 -5.76
C PRO A 95 -11.67 9.44 -4.40
N PHE A 96 -11.43 8.76 -3.27
CA PHE A 96 -12.02 9.10 -1.97
C PHE A 96 -11.53 10.42 -1.37
N VAL A 97 -10.30 10.85 -1.67
CA VAL A 97 -9.78 12.14 -1.19
C VAL A 97 -9.76 13.19 -2.30
N SER A 98 -9.75 14.47 -1.91
CA SER A 98 -9.67 15.59 -2.85
C SER A 98 -8.43 15.51 -3.74
N GLY A 99 -8.45 16.11 -4.93
CA GLY A 99 -7.29 16.10 -5.84
C GLY A 99 -5.99 16.65 -5.21
N HIS A 100 -6.10 17.61 -4.29
CA HIS A 100 -4.96 18.06 -3.49
C HIS A 100 -4.46 16.98 -2.52
N GLY A 101 -5.38 16.31 -1.82
CA GLY A 101 -5.07 15.19 -0.94
C GLY A 101 -4.40 14.03 -1.71
N GLN A 102 -4.85 13.74 -2.93
CA GLN A 102 -4.28 12.70 -3.79
C GLN A 102 -2.79 12.98 -4.05
N ARG A 103 -2.45 14.19 -4.51
CA ARG A 103 -1.04 14.61 -4.69
C ARG A 103 -0.25 14.53 -3.39
N ALA A 104 -0.79 15.07 -2.31
CA ALA A 104 -0.10 15.10 -1.01
C ALA A 104 0.19 13.68 -0.48
N ILE A 105 -0.72 12.73 -0.68
CA ILE A 105 -0.51 11.33 -0.32
C ILE A 105 0.59 10.70 -1.17
N ILE A 106 0.58 10.90 -2.50
CA ILE A 106 1.65 10.38 -3.37
C ILE A 106 3.02 10.97 -2.99
N GLN A 107 3.08 12.26 -2.66
CA GLN A 107 4.30 12.89 -2.15
C GLN A 107 4.76 12.20 -0.86
N GLN A 108 3.87 11.94 0.10
CA GLN A 108 4.20 11.22 1.34
C GLN A 108 4.62 9.77 1.11
N VAL A 109 4.05 9.08 0.11
CA VAL A 109 4.49 7.74 -0.29
C VAL A 109 5.93 7.81 -0.81
N LEU A 110 6.21 8.72 -1.75
CA LEU A 110 7.54 8.90 -2.34
C LEU A 110 8.57 9.47 -1.34
N GLU A 111 8.13 10.13 -0.27
CA GLU A 111 8.97 10.72 0.78
C GLU A 111 9.84 9.67 1.48
N LEU A 112 9.34 8.46 1.67
CA LEU A 112 10.04 7.43 2.46
C LEU A 112 9.88 6.00 1.95
N CYS A 113 8.82 5.67 1.21
CA CYS A 113 8.60 4.30 0.74
C CYS A 113 9.59 3.95 -0.39
N PRO A 114 10.36 2.86 -0.28
CA PRO A 114 11.18 2.39 -1.39
C PRO A 114 10.32 2.13 -2.63
N THR A 115 10.74 2.65 -3.78
CA THR A 115 9.92 2.61 -5.01
C THR A 115 9.62 1.21 -5.53
N ASN A 116 10.42 0.21 -5.15
CA ASN A 116 10.19 -1.21 -5.42
C ASN A 116 9.18 -1.89 -4.46
N LYS A 117 8.64 -1.15 -3.49
CA LYS A 117 7.64 -1.60 -2.51
C LYS A 117 6.31 -0.86 -2.61
N ILE A 118 6.20 0.10 -3.53
CA ILE A 118 4.96 0.81 -3.84
C ILE A 118 4.10 -0.06 -4.76
N LEU A 119 2.85 -0.28 -4.38
CA LEU A 119 1.85 -1.06 -5.11
C LEU A 119 0.66 -0.18 -5.47
N TRP A 120 -0.04 -0.57 -6.54
CA TRP A 120 -1.28 0.04 -6.96
C TRP A 120 -2.35 -1.04 -7.16
N SER A 121 -3.49 -0.84 -6.51
CA SER A 121 -4.69 -1.63 -6.72
C SER A 121 -5.79 -0.75 -7.31
N LYS A 122 -6.47 -1.24 -8.35
CA LYS A 122 -7.49 -0.48 -9.07
C LYS A 122 -8.85 -0.68 -8.42
N SER A 123 -9.42 0.39 -7.87
CA SER A 123 -10.81 0.38 -7.40
C SER A 123 -11.80 0.82 -8.48
N PHE A 124 -11.47 1.84 -9.30
CA PHE A 124 -12.40 2.42 -10.29
C PHE A 124 -11.69 2.98 -11.54
N TYR A 125 -12.43 3.17 -12.65
CA TYR A 125 -11.90 3.78 -13.88
C TYR A 125 -11.38 5.22 -13.62
N LEU A 126 -12.20 6.05 -12.97
CA LEU A 126 -11.81 7.41 -12.58
C LEU A 126 -10.57 7.42 -11.68
N GLY A 127 -10.53 6.53 -10.67
CA GLY A 127 -9.39 6.42 -9.77
C GLY A 127 -8.09 6.09 -10.50
N THR A 128 -8.15 5.29 -11.57
CA THR A 128 -6.98 4.99 -12.41
C THR A 128 -6.45 6.23 -13.12
N ILE A 129 -7.33 7.07 -13.67
CA ILE A 129 -6.95 8.32 -14.32
C ILE A 129 -6.31 9.27 -13.30
N GLN A 130 -6.97 9.45 -12.16
CA GLN A 130 -6.51 10.34 -11.10
C GLN A 130 -5.16 9.89 -10.50
N ALA A 131 -4.96 8.59 -10.27
CA ALA A 131 -3.69 8.07 -9.77
C ALA A 131 -2.53 8.29 -10.73
N ARG A 132 -2.75 8.08 -12.03
CA ARG A 132 -1.75 8.36 -13.06
C ARG A 132 -1.40 9.84 -13.10
N GLN A 133 -2.40 10.72 -12.98
CA GLN A 133 -2.20 12.16 -12.95
C GLN A 133 -1.43 12.59 -11.70
N ALA A 134 -1.79 12.10 -10.52
CA ALA A 134 -1.11 12.43 -9.27
C ALA A 134 0.34 11.93 -9.23
N LEU A 135 0.61 10.73 -9.77
CA LEU A 135 1.98 10.22 -9.97
C LEU A 135 2.79 11.10 -10.91
N TYR A 136 2.19 11.49 -12.04
CA TYR A 136 2.83 12.40 -13.00
C TYR A 136 3.20 13.73 -12.35
N GLU A 137 2.24 14.38 -11.69
CA GLU A 137 2.47 15.69 -11.05
C GLU A 137 3.57 15.61 -9.98
N ALA A 138 3.51 14.60 -9.10
CA ALA A 138 4.50 14.43 -8.04
C ALA A 138 5.91 14.15 -8.60
N LEU A 139 6.04 13.24 -9.58
CA LEU A 139 7.35 12.90 -10.14
C LEU A 139 7.88 13.99 -11.07
N ALA A 140 7.01 14.76 -11.75
CA ALA A 140 7.42 15.90 -12.56
C ALA A 140 8.06 17.00 -11.71
N ASP A 141 7.57 17.23 -10.48
CA ASP A 141 8.24 18.13 -9.52
C ASP A 141 9.64 17.61 -9.19
N VAL A 142 9.79 16.34 -8.82
CA VAL A 142 11.09 15.70 -8.48
C VAL A 142 12.09 15.79 -9.65
N VAL A 143 11.63 15.53 -10.89
CA VAL A 143 12.45 15.67 -12.10
C VAL A 143 12.85 17.12 -12.34
N ARG A 144 11.94 18.08 -12.16
CA ARG A 144 12.23 19.51 -12.32
C ARG A 144 13.31 20.00 -11.35
N HIS A 145 13.32 19.46 -10.15
CA HIS A 145 14.36 19.69 -9.13
C HIS A 145 15.66 18.92 -9.40
N LYS A 146 15.73 18.13 -10.48
CA LYS A 146 16.89 17.33 -10.90
C LYS A 146 17.32 16.27 -9.88
N GLU A 147 16.39 15.81 -9.04
CA GLU A 147 16.64 14.75 -8.06
C GLU A 147 16.70 13.37 -8.73
N ILE A 148 15.91 13.18 -9.79
CA ILE A 148 15.92 11.99 -10.66
C ILE A 148 15.79 12.40 -12.12
N THR A 149 16.15 11.49 -13.03
CA THR A 149 15.93 11.64 -14.47
C THR A 149 14.51 11.24 -14.87
N GLU A 150 14.05 11.71 -16.04
CA GLU A 150 12.77 11.28 -16.62
C GLU A 150 12.68 9.75 -16.80
N ALA A 151 13.79 9.12 -17.20
CA ALA A 151 13.85 7.66 -17.36
C ALA A 151 13.63 6.93 -16.01
N GLN A 152 14.21 7.45 -14.92
CA GLN A 152 13.99 6.92 -13.58
C GLN A 152 12.54 7.13 -13.13
N ALA A 153 11.97 8.33 -13.36
CA ALA A 153 10.57 8.61 -13.06
C ALA A 153 9.61 7.66 -13.80
N ALA A 154 9.82 7.46 -15.10
CA ALA A 154 9.04 6.53 -15.90
C ALA A 154 9.15 5.08 -15.37
N GLN A 155 10.35 4.65 -14.95
CA GLN A 155 10.54 3.33 -14.37
C GLN A 155 9.82 3.17 -13.02
N ILE A 156 9.83 4.20 -12.16
CA ILE A 156 9.07 4.21 -10.91
C ILE A 156 7.57 4.01 -11.18
N VAL A 157 7.01 4.76 -12.14
CA VAL A 157 5.60 4.63 -12.53
C VAL A 157 5.28 3.21 -13.02
N ARG A 158 6.09 2.65 -13.92
CA ARG A 158 5.89 1.28 -14.42
C ARG A 158 5.96 0.24 -13.31
N ASN A 159 6.88 0.41 -12.37
CA ASN A 159 7.03 -0.48 -11.23
C ASN A 159 5.82 -0.41 -10.30
N ALA A 160 5.42 0.80 -9.89
CA ALA A 160 4.30 1.03 -8.99
C ALA A 160 2.97 0.54 -9.56
N LEU A 161 2.71 0.81 -10.85
CA LEU A 161 1.44 0.49 -11.51
C LEU A 161 1.34 -0.97 -12.02
N PHE A 162 2.45 -1.71 -12.07
CA PHE A 162 2.43 -3.07 -12.64
C PHE A 162 3.46 -4.02 -12.03
N TYR A 163 4.75 -3.75 -12.24
CA TYR A 163 5.78 -4.78 -12.01
C TYR A 163 5.94 -5.18 -10.54
N ASN A 164 5.78 -4.24 -9.60
CA ASN A 164 5.88 -4.56 -8.18
C ASN A 164 4.76 -5.52 -7.75
N ALA A 165 3.50 -5.23 -8.14
CA ALA A 165 2.38 -6.10 -7.84
C ALA A 165 2.52 -7.47 -8.52
N ASN A 166 2.90 -7.48 -9.80
CA ASN A 166 3.11 -8.73 -10.56
C ASN A 166 4.15 -9.64 -9.87
N ARG A 167 5.24 -9.07 -9.34
CA ARG A 167 6.27 -9.78 -8.58
C ARG A 167 5.78 -10.22 -7.20
N VAL A 168 5.19 -9.31 -6.42
CA VAL A 168 4.80 -9.55 -5.02
C VAL A 168 3.69 -10.60 -4.91
N TYR A 169 2.73 -10.59 -5.85
CA TYR A 169 1.63 -11.55 -5.88
C TYR A 169 1.89 -12.77 -6.78
N ALA A 170 3.08 -12.84 -7.41
CA ALA A 170 3.46 -13.92 -8.34
C ALA A 170 2.41 -14.16 -9.44
N LEU A 171 1.94 -13.08 -10.09
CA LEU A 171 0.82 -13.15 -11.04
C LEU A 171 1.22 -13.69 -12.42
N GLY A 172 2.50 -13.61 -12.79
CA GLY A 172 2.99 -14.10 -14.08
C GLY A 172 2.39 -13.35 -15.29
N LEU A 173 1.97 -12.10 -15.10
CA LEU A 173 1.35 -11.28 -16.13
C LEU A 173 2.40 -10.54 -16.95
N GLU A 174 2.10 -10.33 -18.22
CA GLU A 174 2.85 -9.42 -19.08
C GLU A 174 2.13 -8.06 -19.17
N PRO A 175 2.87 -6.94 -19.27
CA PRO A 175 2.25 -5.65 -19.46
C PRO A 175 1.51 -5.65 -20.81
N GLY A 176 0.22 -5.34 -20.81
CA GLY A 176 -0.58 -5.12 -22.03
C GLY A 176 -0.22 -3.81 -22.72
N ILE A 177 1.06 -3.62 -23.05
CA ILE A 177 1.54 -2.47 -23.82
C ILE A 177 1.59 -2.95 -25.27
N SER A 178 0.54 -2.66 -26.04
CA SER A 178 0.68 -2.65 -27.50
C SER A 178 1.79 -1.64 -27.82
N ALA A 179 2.82 -2.10 -28.54
CA ALA A 179 3.91 -1.26 -29.03
C ALA A 179 3.40 -0.06 -29.84
#